data_AF-A0A2H0YFW8-F1
#
_entry.id   AF-A0A2H0YFW8-F1
#
_cell.length_a   1.000
_cell.length_b   1.000
_cell.length_c   1.000
_cell.angle_alpha   90.00
_cell.angle_beta   90.00
_cell.angle_gamma   90.00
#
_symmetry.space_group_name_H-M   'P 1'
#
loop_
_entity.id
_entity.type
_entity.pdbx_description
1 polymer ?
#
loop_
_entity_poly.entity_id
_entity_poly.type
_entity_poly.pdbx_seq_one_letter_code
_entity_poly.pdbx_strand_id
1 'polypeptide(L)'
;MAEYPDRQALISDDGIKLIIRGESRQLYDLKRDPYESSDLSRNMQDVQDMLVEKYAGLKKESRVFERPEKEVLPKVTPEMIEQLKSLGYVTK
;
A
#
# COMPACT_ATOMS: atom_id res chain seq x y z
N MET A 1 4.50 19.52 -11.33
CA MET A 1 5.36 18.80 -10.36
C MET A 1 4.45 17.90 -9.55
N ALA A 2 4.68 16.59 -9.53
CA ALA A 2 3.85 15.66 -8.76
C ALA A 2 4.36 15.68 -7.31
N GLU A 3 3.54 16.17 -6.38
CA GLU A 3 3.80 16.03 -4.95
C GLU A 3 3.69 14.55 -4.58
N TYR A 4 4.84 13.91 -4.34
CA TYR A 4 4.88 12.58 -3.76
C TYR A 4 4.75 12.77 -2.24
N PRO A 5 3.78 12.13 -1.54
CA PRO A 5 3.73 12.13 -0.08
C PRO A 5 5.09 11.81 0.54
N ASP A 6 5.40 12.43 1.69
CA ASP A 6 6.66 12.40 2.45
C ASP A 6 7.40 11.05 2.49
N ARG A 7 6.68 9.95 2.36
CA ARG A 7 7.25 8.61 2.22
C ARG A 7 6.31 7.69 1.42
N GLN A 8 6.84 7.05 0.39
CA GLN A 8 6.18 5.94 -0.31
C GLN A 8 7.00 4.67 -0.16
N ALA A 9 6.32 3.54 0.03
CA ALA A 9 6.94 2.22 0.05
C ALA A 9 6.24 1.34 -0.99
N LEU A 10 7.04 0.76 -1.86
CA LEU A 10 6.66 -0.10 -2.98
C LEU A 10 7.26 -1.48 -2.71
N ILE A 11 6.47 -2.54 -2.81
CA ILE A 11 6.91 -3.92 -2.54
C ILE A 11 6.53 -4.79 -3.74
N SER A 12 7.52 -5.32 -4.43
CA SER A 12 7.30 -6.30 -5.49
C SER A 12 6.87 -7.65 -4.92
N ASP A 13 6.18 -8.42 -5.77
CA ASP A 13 5.83 -9.82 -5.52
C ASP A 13 7.06 -10.70 -5.20
N ASP A 14 8.23 -10.31 -5.73
CA ASP A 14 9.50 -10.98 -5.48
C ASP A 14 10.17 -10.60 -4.15
N GLY A 15 9.54 -9.77 -3.32
CA GLY A 15 10.05 -9.38 -2.01
C GLY A 15 11.06 -8.23 -2.04
N ILE A 16 11.28 -7.59 -3.18
CA ILE A 16 12.06 -6.35 -3.26
C ILE A 16 11.20 -5.18 -2.82
N LYS A 17 11.69 -4.41 -1.84
CA LYS A 17 11.05 -3.21 -1.29
C LYS A 17 11.83 -1.96 -1.69
N LEU A 18 11.14 -1.00 -2.30
CA LEU A 18 11.65 0.33 -2.63
C LEU A 18 10.97 1.36 -1.74
N ILE A 19 11.76 2.17 -1.04
CA ILE A 19 11.29 3.30 -0.23
C ILE A 19 11.72 4.59 -0.94
N ILE A 20 10.77 5.49 -1.14
CA ILE A 20 10.99 6.82 -1.74
C ILE A 20 10.64 7.88 -0.70
N ARG A 21 11.59 8.76 -0.37
CA ARG A 21 11.43 9.89 0.57
C ARG A 21 11.97 11.16 -0.08
N GLY A 22 11.08 12.00 -0.61
CA GLY A 22 11.49 13.13 -1.46
C GLY A 22 12.33 12.64 -2.64
N GLU A 23 13.58 13.10 -2.73
CA GLU A 23 14.54 12.68 -3.77
C GLU A 23 15.37 11.44 -3.39
N SER A 24 15.28 10.98 -2.14
CA SER A 24 16.02 9.81 -1.66
C SER A 24 15.28 8.52 -1.98
N ARG A 25 16.02 7.52 -2.49
CA ARG A 25 15.53 6.17 -2.75
C ARG A 25 16.36 5.15 -1.99
N GLN A 26 15.70 4.17 -1.39
CA GLN A 26 16.34 3.05 -0.69
C GLN A 26 15.74 1.75 -1.20
N LEU A 27 16.57 0.72 -1.44
CA LEU A 27 16.12 -0.55 -2.00
C LEU A 27 16.57 -1.69 -1.09
N TYR A 28 15.67 -2.60 -0.76
CA TYR A 28 15.91 -3.73 0.13
C TYR A 28 15.36 -5.01 -0.47
N ASP A 29 16.10 -6.12 -0.33
CA ASP A 29 15.61 -7.45 -0.67
C ASP A 29 15.11 -8.13 0.60
N LEU A 30 13.80 -8.15 0.84
CA LEU A 30 13.22 -8.72 2.06
C LEU A 30 13.33 -10.25 2.13
N LYS A 31 13.62 -10.94 1.01
CA LYS A 31 13.84 -12.39 1.03
C LYS A 31 15.20 -12.72 1.63
N ARG A 32 16.21 -11.88 1.39
CA ARG A 32 17.59 -12.08 1.86
C ARG A 32 17.92 -11.25 3.09
N ASP A 33 17.31 -10.08 3.22
CA ASP A 33 17.51 -9.10 4.28
C ASP A 33 16.14 -8.61 4.80
N PRO A 34 15.43 -9.45 5.58
CA PRO A 34 14.11 -9.10 6.12
C PRO A 34 14.15 -7.94 7.13
N TYR A 35 15.34 -7.59 7.63
CA TYR A 35 15.55 -6.50 8.59
C TYR A 35 15.99 -5.20 7.93
N GLU A 36 16.06 -5.14 6.59
CA GLU A 36 16.40 -3.93 5.83
C GLU A 36 17.76 -3.33 6.22
N SER A 37 18.75 -4.20 6.50
CA SER A 37 20.08 -3.78 6.96
C SER A 37 20.96 -3.28 5.82
N SER A 38 20.76 -3.80 4.61
CA SER A 38 21.61 -3.55 3.44
C SER A 38 20.86 -2.78 2.35
N ASP A 39 21.22 -1.52 2.14
CA ASP A 39 20.65 -0.70 1.08
C ASP A 39 21.30 -1.01 -0.28
N LEU A 40 20.49 -1.50 -1.21
CA LEU A 40 20.86 -1.89 -2.57
C LEU A 40 20.63 -0.78 -3.61
N SER A 41 20.09 0.38 -3.20
CA SER A 41 19.70 1.47 -4.10
C SER A 41 20.85 1.98 -4.98
N ARG A 42 22.09 1.93 -4.51
CA ARG A 42 23.23 2.42 -5.30
C ARG A 42 23.63 1.49 -6.44
N ASN A 43 23.32 0.20 -6.33
CA ASN A 43 23.79 -0.83 -7.26
C ASN A 43 22.69 -1.39 -8.15
N MET A 44 21.43 -1.03 -7.88
CA MET A 44 20.25 -1.58 -8.55
C MET A 44 19.33 -0.46 -9.03
N GLN A 45 19.87 0.44 -9.85
CA GLN A 45 19.12 1.54 -10.43
C GLN A 45 18.01 1.03 -11.37
N ASP A 46 18.31 0.03 -12.20
CA ASP A 46 17.34 -0.56 -13.14
C ASP A 46 16.13 -1.15 -12.42
N VAL A 47 16.35 -1.80 -11.27
CA VAL A 47 15.27 -2.38 -10.44
C VAL A 47 14.41 -1.28 -9.83
N GLN A 48 15.01 -0.16 -9.42
CA GLN A 48 14.25 0.97 -8.89
C GLN A 48 13.35 1.58 -9.95
N ASP A 49 13.86 1.81 -11.15
CA ASP A 49 13.10 2.42 -12.23
C ASP A 49 11.99 1.47 -12.71
N MET A 50 12.27 0.16 -12.82
CA MET A 50 11.26 -0.87 -13.09
C MET A 50 10.13 -0.86 -12.05
N LEU A 51 10.44 -0.74 -10.76
CA LEU A 51 9.42 -0.67 -9.71
C LEU A 51 8.61 0.62 -9.84
N VAL A 52 9.26 1.76 -10.00
CA VAL A 52 8.55 3.04 -10.20
C VAL A 52 7.62 2.98 -11.41
N GLU A 53 8.06 2.40 -12.52
CA GLU A 53 7.25 2.22 -13.72
C GLU A 53 6.09 1.26 -13.52
N LYS A 54 6.31 0.09 -12.90
CA LYS A 54 5.24 -0.87 -12.59
C LYS A 54 4.16 -0.21 -11.73
N TYR A 55 4.55 0.55 -10.72
CA TYR A 55 3.61 1.26 -9.86
C TYR A 55 2.96 2.47 -10.54
N ALA A 56 3.67 3.19 -11.41
CA ALA A 56 3.08 4.24 -12.23
C ALA A 56 2.04 3.69 -13.22
N GLY A 57 2.30 2.51 -13.81
CA GLY A 57 1.38 1.74 -14.64
C GLY A 57 0.14 1.34 -13.86
N LEU A 58 0.32 0.72 -12.68
CA LEU A 58 -0.79 0.38 -11.78
C LEU A 58 -1.59 1.61 -11.37
N LYS A 59 -0.97 2.77 -11.15
CA LYS A 59 -1.70 4.02 -10.85
C LYS A 59 -2.50 4.53 -12.05
N LYS A 60 -2.01 4.35 -13.28
CA LYS A 60 -2.73 4.68 -14.51
C LYS A 60 -3.89 3.71 -14.76
N GLU A 61 -3.71 2.43 -14.50
CA GLU A 61 -4.78 1.42 -14.57
C GLU A 61 -5.80 1.58 -13.43
N SER A 62 -5.35 1.95 -12.22
CA SER A 62 -6.21 2.32 -11.10
C SER A 62 -6.93 3.65 -11.29
N ARG A 63 -6.63 4.47 -12.31
CA ARG A 63 -7.56 5.57 -12.69
C ARG A 63 -8.83 5.05 -13.37
N VAL A 64 -8.89 3.78 -13.74
CA VAL A 64 -10.15 3.10 -14.13
C VAL A 64 -10.88 2.55 -12.89
N PHE A 65 -10.19 2.48 -11.75
CA PHE A 65 -10.78 2.29 -10.43
C PHE A 65 -10.61 3.58 -9.61
N GLU A 66 -11.14 4.69 -10.12
CA GLU A 66 -11.63 5.72 -9.20
C GLU A 66 -12.58 4.98 -8.26
N ARG A 67 -12.24 4.91 -6.96
CA ARG A 67 -13.16 4.45 -5.93
C ARG A 67 -14.50 5.12 -6.25
N PRO A 68 -15.63 4.40 -6.36
CA PRO A 68 -16.90 5.09 -6.30
C PRO A 68 -16.84 5.95 -5.05
N GLU A 69 -16.99 7.26 -5.24
CA GLU A 69 -17.03 8.21 -4.14
C GLU A 69 -18.00 7.65 -3.10
N LYS A 70 -17.46 7.32 -1.92
CA LYS A 70 -18.22 6.86 -0.76
C LYS A 70 -18.97 5.56 -1.03
N GLU A 71 -18.29 4.43 -0.90
CA GLU A 71 -18.95 3.27 -0.31
C GLU A 71 -19.34 3.69 1.12
N VAL A 72 -20.56 4.22 1.26
CA VAL A 72 -21.16 4.51 2.55
C VAL A 72 -21.36 3.14 3.19
N LEU A 73 -20.40 2.72 4.01
CA LEU A 73 -20.63 1.61 4.94
C LEU A 73 -21.98 1.90 5.60
N PRO A 74 -22.97 0.99 5.52
CA PRO A 74 -24.26 1.25 6.13
C PRO A 74 -24.00 1.58 7.59
N LYS A 75 -24.41 2.78 8.02
CA LYS A 75 -24.26 3.19 9.41
C LYS A 75 -24.99 2.14 10.24
N VAL A 76 -24.25 1.45 11.11
CA VAL A 76 -24.82 0.48 12.03
C VAL A 76 -25.90 1.19 12.83
N THR A 77 -27.16 0.81 12.62
CA THR A 77 -28.28 1.39 13.37
C THR A 77 -28.40 0.69 14.73
N PRO A 78 -28.97 1.35 15.75
CA PRO A 78 -29.24 0.72 17.03
C PRO A 78 -30.06 -0.57 16.91
N GLU A 79 -30.97 -0.66 15.93
CA GLU A 79 -31.79 -1.85 15.67
C GLU A 79 -30.96 -3.04 15.19
N MET A 80 -29.98 -2.81 14.32
CA MET A 80 -29.04 -3.85 13.87
C MET A 80 -28.21 -4.40 15.03
N ILE A 81 -27.83 -3.53 15.98
CA ILE A 81 -27.10 -3.93 17.19
C ILE A 81 -27.98 -4.81 18.09
N GLU A 82 -29.25 -4.44 18.29
CA GLU A 82 -30.20 -5.24 19.08
C GLU A 82 -30.50 -6.60 18.43
N GLN A 83 -30.60 -6.67 17.10
CA GLN A 83 -30.72 -7.95 16.39
C GLN A 83 -29.48 -8.83 16.60
N LEU A 84 -28.27 -8.28 16.51
CA LEU A 84 -27.03 -9.04 16.73
C LEU A 84 -26.89 -9.55 18.18
N LYS A 85 -27.36 -8.77 19.17
CA LYS A 85 -27.46 -9.23 20.57
C LYS A 85 -28.48 -10.36 20.73
N SER A 86 -29.66 -10.23 20.13
CA SER A 86 -30.69 -11.28 20.16
C SER A 86 -30.22 -12.58 19.51
N LEU A 87 -29.34 -12.49 18.52
CA LEU A 87 -28.73 -13.64 17.85
C LEU A 87 -27.47 -14.18 18.57
N GLY A 88 -27.07 -13.56 19.69
CA GLY A 88 -25.94 -14.00 20.51
C GLY A 88 -24.55 -13.66 19.96
N TYR A 89 -24.47 -12.89 18.86
CA TYR A 89 -23.19 -12.50 18.25
C TYR A 89 -22.48 -11.37 19.01
N VAL A 90 -23.22 -10.61 19.83
CA VAL A 90 -22.68 -9.53 20.64
C VAL A 90 -23.04 -9.82 22.09
N THR A 91 -22.09 -10.39 22.84
CA THR A 91 -22.16 -10.51 24.29
C THR A 91 -21.64 -9.22 24.94
N LYS A 92 -22.34 -8.82 25.99
CA LYS A 92 -22.23 -7.54 26.72
C LYS A 92 -20.82 -7.19 27.17
#